data_AF-A0A3Q9XXF9-F1
#
_entry.id   AF-A0A3Q9XXF9-F1
#
_cell.length_a   1.000
_cell.length_b   1.000
_cell.length_c   1.000
_cell.angle_alpha   90.00
_cell.angle_beta   90.00
_cell.angle_gamma   90.00
#
_symmetry.space_group_name_H-M   'P 1'
#
loop_
_entity.id
_entity.type
_entity.pdbx_description
1 polymer ?
#
loop_
_entity_poly.entity_id
_entity_poly.type
_entity_poly.pdbx_seq_one_letter_code
_entity_poly.pdbx_strand_id
1 'polypeptide(L)'
;MISDCVESGLGLCYRATPPVRVNHETWNKFFDEYPRGEYFQICHSQGAINVRNALLSYDEKLRKQITVLAIAPAAYIYADSCRKAYHYRAQAWRDPIPYIDVGGLIRSKRDTVTLNSCPGAAFHDHSFQSSTYKKVKIDHINSFLEDKR
;
A
#
# COMPACT_ATOMS: atom_id res chain seq x y z
N MET A 1 -16.67 13.34 -3.97
CA MET A 1 -17.34 12.21 -4.67
C MET A 1 -16.98 12.14 -6.16
N ILE A 2 -17.37 13.10 -7.02
CA ILE A 2 -16.97 13.08 -8.45
C ILE A 2 -15.46 13.36 -8.61
N SER A 3 -14.92 14.31 -7.82
CA SER A 3 -13.48 14.61 -7.79
C SER A 3 -12.62 13.41 -7.37
N ASP A 4 -13.06 12.63 -6.37
CA ASP A 4 -12.32 11.48 -5.85
C ASP A 4 -12.27 10.32 -6.87
N CYS A 5 -13.34 10.12 -7.65
CA CYS A 5 -13.37 9.15 -8.74
C CYS A 5 -12.48 9.59 -9.91
N VAL A 6 -12.47 10.88 -10.25
CA VAL A 6 -11.59 11.43 -11.30
C VAL A 6 -10.13 11.36 -10.89
N GLU A 7 -9.80 11.67 -9.63
CA GLU A 7 -8.43 11.55 -9.11
C GLU A 7 -7.98 10.08 -9.00
N SER A 8 -8.87 9.16 -8.63
CA SER A 8 -8.60 7.72 -8.68
C SER A 8 -8.35 7.22 -10.11
N GLY A 9 -9.10 7.73 -11.09
CA GLY A 9 -8.90 7.46 -12.51
C GLY A 9 -7.60 8.06 -13.06
N LEU A 10 -7.25 9.29 -12.68
CA LEU A 10 -5.99 9.93 -13.05
C LEU A 10 -4.77 9.28 -12.37
N GLY A 11 -4.95 8.78 -11.15
CA GLY A 11 -3.97 7.95 -10.44
C GLY A 11 -3.79 6.57 -11.09
N LEU A 12 -4.83 5.99 -11.69
CA LEU A 12 -4.69 4.82 -12.56
C LEU A 12 -3.93 5.14 -13.87
N CYS A 13 -3.89 6.41 -14.28
CA CYS A 13 -3.18 6.92 -15.46
C CYS A 13 -1.80 7.57 -15.18
N TYR A 14 -1.17 7.26 -14.03
CA TYR A 14 0.23 7.62 -13.72
C TYR A 14 0.58 9.13 -13.72
N ARG A 15 -0.37 10.04 -13.50
CA ARG A 15 -0.03 11.48 -13.33
C ARG A 15 0.36 11.77 -11.88
N ALA A 16 1.44 12.53 -11.68
CA ALA A 16 1.88 12.98 -10.36
C ALA A 16 0.85 13.93 -9.75
N THR A 17 0.01 13.39 -8.86
CA THR A 17 -0.98 14.15 -8.09
C THR A 17 -0.33 14.73 -6.82
N PRO A 18 -0.92 15.74 -6.16
CA PRO A 18 -0.40 16.28 -4.89
C PRO A 18 -0.03 15.22 -3.84
N PRO A 19 -0.79 14.11 -3.66
CA PRO A 19 -0.38 13.02 -2.76
C PRO A 19 0.95 12.33 -3.10
N VAL A 20 1.32 12.24 -4.39
CA VAL A 20 2.61 11.69 -4.80
C VAL A 20 3.76 12.55 -4.31
N ARG A 21 3.61 13.88 -4.41
CA ARG A 21 4.61 14.84 -3.91
C ARG A 21 4.79 14.73 -2.40
N VAL A 22 3.71 14.61 -1.65
CA VAL A 22 3.78 14.44 -0.18
C VAL A 22 4.53 13.16 0.19
N ASN A 23 4.30 12.05 -0.53
CA ASN A 23 5.06 10.82 -0.31
C ASN A 23 6.56 11.03 -0.59
N HIS A 24 6.91 11.66 -1.72
CA HIS A 24 8.31 11.96 -2.06
C HIS A 24 8.97 12.87 -1.02
N GLU A 25 8.33 13.96 -0.61
CA GLU A 25 8.85 14.87 0.41
C GLU A 25 9.06 14.16 1.75
N THR A 26 8.16 13.25 2.12
CA THR A 26 8.28 12.45 3.34
C THR A 26 9.46 11.48 3.27
N TRP A 27 9.61 10.76 2.16
CA TRP A 27 10.72 9.83 1.97
C TRP A 27 12.06 10.56 1.86
N ASN A 28 12.11 11.69 1.15
CA ASN A 28 13.32 12.52 1.05
C ASN A 28 13.81 12.96 2.42
N LYS A 29 12.93 13.54 3.25
CA LYS A 29 13.30 13.94 4.62
C LYS A 29 13.89 12.79 5.42
N PHE A 30 13.32 11.59 5.29
CA PHE A 30 13.86 10.41 5.95
C PHE A 30 15.22 9.99 5.40
N PHE A 31 15.39 9.90 4.08
CA PHE A 31 16.65 9.45 3.48
C PHE A 31 17.76 10.50 3.52
N ASP A 32 17.42 11.78 3.67
CA ASP A 32 18.40 12.84 3.96
C ASP A 32 19.04 12.63 5.34
N GLU A 33 18.24 12.23 6.34
CA GLU A 33 18.70 11.93 7.69
C GLU A 33 19.31 10.52 7.80
N TYR A 34 18.74 9.55 7.08
CA TYR A 34 19.11 8.14 7.09
C TYR A 34 19.35 7.60 5.65
N PRO A 35 20.46 7.94 4.98
CA PRO A 35 20.68 7.57 3.56
C PRO A 35 20.68 6.06 3.27
N ARG A 36 20.98 5.24 4.29
CA ARG A 36 20.97 3.78 4.25
C ARG A 36 19.87 3.16 5.11
N GLY A 37 18.93 3.98 5.57
CA GLY A 37 17.80 3.54 6.38
C GLY A 37 16.83 2.72 5.57
N GLU A 38 16.06 1.85 6.23
CA GLU A 38 14.90 1.22 5.59
C GLU A 38 13.64 1.91 6.05
N TYR A 39 12.72 2.20 5.13
CA TYR A 39 11.46 2.90 5.39
C TYR A 39 10.28 1.92 5.31
N PHE A 40 9.40 1.95 6.31
CA PHE A 40 8.20 1.11 6.34
C PHE A 40 6.95 1.94 6.03
N GLN A 41 6.41 1.77 4.83
CA GLN A 41 5.24 2.49 4.35
C GLN A 41 3.97 1.65 4.55
N ILE A 42 3.01 2.18 5.30
CA ILE A 42 1.66 1.60 5.37
C ILE A 42 0.74 2.40 4.46
N CYS A 43 -0.12 1.72 3.69
CA CYS A 43 -1.14 2.36 2.88
C CYS A 43 -2.46 1.60 2.88
N HIS A 44 -3.54 2.31 2.58
CA HIS A 44 -4.90 1.79 2.60
C HIS A 44 -5.73 2.34 1.45
N SER A 45 -6.56 1.50 0.81
CA SER A 45 -7.50 1.91 -0.23
C SER A 45 -6.85 2.81 -1.30
N GLN A 46 -7.36 4.02 -1.53
CA GLN A 46 -6.82 5.00 -2.47
C GLN A 46 -5.36 5.41 -2.15
N GLY A 47 -4.95 5.37 -0.88
CA GLY A 47 -3.57 5.60 -0.47
C GLY A 47 -2.58 4.64 -1.14
N ALA A 48 -3.02 3.42 -1.49
CA ALA A 48 -2.19 2.47 -2.23
C ALA A 48 -1.93 2.90 -3.68
N ILE A 49 -2.89 3.59 -4.33
CA ILE A 49 -2.69 4.18 -5.67
C ILE A 49 -1.59 5.24 -5.58
N ASN A 50 -1.67 6.12 -4.59
CA ASN A 50 -0.71 7.20 -4.40
C ASN A 50 0.69 6.68 -4.09
N VAL A 51 0.81 5.67 -3.22
CA VAL A 51 2.10 5.04 -2.91
C VAL A 51 2.67 4.33 -4.13
N ARG A 52 1.86 3.58 -4.88
CA ARG A 52 2.30 2.92 -6.13
C ARG A 52 2.88 3.94 -7.10
N ASN A 53 2.15 5.01 -7.36
CA ASN A 53 2.59 6.02 -8.32
C ASN A 53 3.84 6.74 -7.84
N ALA A 54 3.92 7.04 -6.53
CA ALA A 54 5.11 7.62 -5.94
C ALA A 54 6.32 6.70 -6.10
N LEU A 55 6.22 5.40 -5.82
CA LEU A 55 7.30 4.44 -6.01
C LEU A 55 7.78 4.34 -7.47
N LEU A 56 6.88 4.49 -8.44
CA LEU A 56 7.23 4.40 -9.86
C LEU A 56 7.95 5.65 -10.38
N SER A 57 7.77 6.80 -9.73
CA SER A 57 8.42 8.05 -10.08
C SER A 57 9.54 8.46 -9.11
N TYR A 58 9.85 7.63 -8.11
CA TYR A 58 10.89 7.91 -7.11
C TYR A 58 12.26 7.38 -7.55
N ASP A 59 13.32 7.88 -6.91
CA ASP A 59 14.69 7.40 -7.16
C ASP A 59 14.79 5.88 -6.96
N GLU A 60 15.41 5.20 -7.92
CA GLU A 60 15.45 3.75 -7.93
C GLU A 60 16.26 3.16 -6.78
N LYS A 61 17.36 3.80 -6.37
CA LYS A 61 18.18 3.30 -5.26
C LYS A 61 17.43 3.47 -3.95
N LEU A 62 16.75 4.60 -3.76
CA LEU A 62 16.01 4.90 -2.54
C LEU A 62 14.73 4.06 -2.41
N ARG A 63 13.93 3.90 -3.48
CA ARG A 63 12.69 3.08 -3.42
C ARG A 63 12.96 1.62 -3.07
N LYS A 64 14.16 1.11 -3.40
CA LYS A 64 14.62 -0.25 -3.03
C LYS A 64 14.96 -0.41 -1.54
N GLN A 65 14.86 0.67 -0.76
CA GLN A 65 14.94 0.67 0.70
C GLN A 65 13.55 0.79 1.37
N ILE A 66 12.46 0.84 0.58
CA ILE A 66 11.09 1.00 1.07
C ILE A 66 10.36 -0.35 1.09
N THR A 67 9.86 -0.75 2.25
CA THR A 67 8.94 -1.89 2.42
C THR A 67 7.51 -1.37 2.56
N VAL A 68 6.56 -1.95 1.84
CA VAL A 68 5.16 -1.51 1.84
C VAL A 68 4.24 -2.57 2.47
N LEU A 69 3.37 -2.14 3.38
CA LEU A 69 2.21 -2.89 3.85
C LEU A 69 0.93 -2.22 3.34
N ALA A 70 0.26 -2.85 2.39
CA ALA A 70 -0.96 -2.38 1.77
C ALA A 70 -2.18 -3.14 2.31
N ILE A 71 -3.10 -2.44 2.96
CA ILE A 71 -4.33 -2.99 3.54
C ILE A 71 -5.51 -2.56 2.67
N ALA A 72 -6.37 -3.50 2.29
CA ALA A 72 -7.52 -3.26 1.41
C ALA A 72 -7.18 -2.31 0.23
N PRO A 73 -6.13 -2.61 -0.55
CA PRO A 73 -5.62 -1.65 -1.53
C PRO A 73 -6.58 -1.44 -2.70
N ALA A 74 -6.72 -0.21 -3.18
CA ALA A 74 -7.38 0.08 -4.45
C ALA A 74 -6.46 -0.14 -5.67
N ALA A 75 -5.16 -0.29 -5.43
CA ALA A 75 -4.15 -0.60 -6.44
C ALA A 75 -3.02 -1.44 -5.84
N TYR A 76 -2.54 -2.43 -6.60
CA TYR A 76 -1.42 -3.27 -6.16
C TYR A 76 -0.08 -2.60 -6.46
N ILE A 77 0.83 -2.69 -5.50
CA ILE A 77 2.23 -2.29 -5.67
C ILE A 77 2.90 -3.29 -6.61
N TYR A 78 3.61 -2.79 -7.63
CA TYR A 78 4.20 -3.66 -8.63
C TYR A 78 5.45 -4.34 -8.12
N ALA A 79 5.69 -5.56 -8.62
CA ALA A 79 6.96 -6.23 -8.44
C ALA A 79 8.11 -5.31 -8.84
N ASP A 80 9.21 -5.39 -8.09
CA ASP A 80 10.41 -4.61 -8.32
C ASP A 80 10.27 -3.08 -8.18
N SER A 81 9.10 -2.55 -7.80
CA SER A 81 8.92 -1.11 -7.61
C SER A 81 9.40 -0.59 -6.24
N CYS A 82 9.65 -1.49 -5.30
CA CYS A 82 10.16 -1.20 -3.96
C CYS A 82 11.01 -2.38 -3.45
N ARG A 83 11.43 -2.36 -2.18
CA ARG A 83 12.14 -3.48 -1.54
C ARG A 83 11.25 -4.72 -1.48
N LYS A 84 10.08 -4.56 -0.85
CA LYS A 84 9.07 -5.62 -0.67
C LYS A 84 7.70 -4.98 -0.49
N ALA A 85 6.65 -5.67 -0.90
CA ALA A 85 5.28 -5.22 -0.71
C ALA A 85 4.39 -6.38 -0.26
N TYR A 86 3.60 -6.16 0.79
CA TYR A 86 2.60 -7.10 1.27
C TYR A 86 1.21 -6.53 1.01
N HIS A 87 0.30 -7.33 0.46
CA HIS A 87 -1.09 -6.92 0.22
C HIS A 87 -2.04 -7.79 1.03
N TYR A 88 -2.91 -7.17 1.84
CA TYR A 88 -3.97 -7.87 2.55
C TYR A 88 -5.33 -7.35 2.12
N ARG A 89 -6.25 -8.25 1.81
CA ARG A 89 -7.64 -7.91 1.44
C ARG A 89 -8.62 -8.83 2.15
N ALA A 90 -9.83 -8.35 2.40
CA ALA A 90 -10.94 -9.20 2.81
C ALA A 90 -11.51 -9.98 1.61
N GLN A 91 -12.44 -10.89 1.90
CA GLN A 91 -13.21 -11.59 0.88
C GLN A 91 -14.02 -10.60 0.02
N ALA A 92 -14.13 -10.87 -1.29
CA ALA A 92 -14.73 -9.94 -2.26
C ALA A 92 -16.17 -9.50 -1.91
N TRP A 93 -16.96 -10.38 -1.30
CA TRP A 93 -18.35 -10.08 -0.91
C TRP A 93 -18.44 -9.11 0.29
N ARG A 94 -17.34 -8.91 1.03
CA ARG A 94 -17.22 -7.95 2.13
C ARG A 94 -16.52 -6.67 1.70
N ASP A 95 -15.56 -6.80 0.80
CA ASP A 95 -14.79 -5.70 0.24
C ASP A 95 -14.47 -5.93 -1.25
N PRO A 96 -15.22 -5.33 -2.18
CA PRO A 96 -14.99 -5.48 -3.61
C PRO A 96 -13.83 -4.62 -4.13
N ILE A 97 -13.38 -3.60 -3.39
CA ILE A 97 -12.41 -2.61 -3.88
C ILE A 97 -11.08 -3.27 -4.30
N PRO A 98 -10.47 -4.18 -3.51
CA PRO A 98 -9.20 -4.80 -3.90
C PRO A 98 -9.28 -5.74 -5.10
N TYR A 99 -10.47 -6.00 -5.64
CA TYR A 99 -10.68 -6.91 -6.78
C TYR A 99 -10.83 -6.17 -8.12
N ILE A 100 -10.84 -4.83 -8.11
CA ILE A 100 -10.96 -4.03 -9.34
C ILE A 100 -9.64 -3.97 -10.14
N ASP A 101 -8.48 -3.94 -9.48
CA ASP A 101 -7.16 -3.80 -10.11
C ASP A 101 -6.54 -5.16 -10.47
N VAL A 102 -7.20 -5.90 -11.38
CA VAL A 102 -6.74 -7.23 -11.83
C VAL A 102 -5.36 -7.15 -12.50
N GLY A 103 -5.13 -6.13 -13.32
CA GLY A 103 -3.85 -5.91 -13.99
C GLY A 103 -2.72 -5.64 -12.99
N GLY A 104 -2.96 -4.82 -11.97
CA GLY A 104 -2.00 -4.59 -10.90
C GLY A 104 -1.73 -5.84 -10.07
N LEU A 105 -2.73 -6.66 -9.78
CA LEU A 105 -2.55 -7.93 -9.09
C LEU A 105 -1.63 -8.89 -9.86
N ILE A 106 -1.77 -8.96 -11.18
CA ILE A 106 -0.86 -9.75 -12.02
C ILE A 106 0.57 -9.19 -11.95
N ARG A 107 0.71 -7.86 -11.98
CA ARG A 107 2.00 -7.16 -11.96
C ARG A 107 2.69 -7.14 -10.60
N SER A 108 1.99 -7.37 -9.50
CA SER A 108 2.60 -7.51 -8.18
C SER A 108 3.41 -8.81 -8.05
N LYS A 109 3.21 -9.79 -8.96
CA LYS A 109 3.95 -11.05 -9.05
C LYS A 109 4.04 -11.87 -7.74
N ARG A 110 3.03 -11.75 -6.86
CA ARG A 110 2.78 -12.44 -5.58
C ARG A 110 3.25 -11.65 -4.35
N ASP A 111 2.28 -11.35 -3.49
CA ASP A 111 2.31 -11.29 -2.01
C ASP A 111 0.93 -10.83 -1.47
N THR A 112 -0.15 -11.23 -2.17
CA THR A 112 -1.53 -10.89 -1.80
C THR A 112 -2.16 -12.01 -1.00
N VAL A 113 -2.57 -11.71 0.24
CA VAL A 113 -3.27 -12.63 1.13
C VAL A 113 -4.72 -12.19 1.27
N THR A 114 -5.64 -13.12 1.01
CA THR A 114 -7.06 -12.90 1.28
C THR A 114 -7.38 -13.40 2.68
N LEU A 115 -7.90 -12.52 3.52
CA LEU A 115 -8.28 -12.79 4.90
C LEU A 115 -9.78 -13.06 4.99
N ASN A 116 -10.13 -14.03 5.83
CA ASN A 116 -11.53 -14.20 6.23
C ASN A 116 -11.92 -13.06 7.17
N SER A 117 -13.01 -12.38 6.87
CA SER A 117 -13.53 -11.30 7.71
C SER A 117 -13.83 -11.81 9.11
N CYS A 118 -13.38 -11.09 10.13
CA CYS A 118 -13.67 -11.44 11.52
C CYS A 118 -15.17 -11.28 11.81
N PRO A 119 -15.76 -12.08 12.73
CA PRO A 119 -17.17 -11.94 13.11
C PRO A 119 -17.55 -10.53 13.62
N GLY A 120 -16.60 -9.80 14.22
CA GLY A 120 -16.78 -8.43 14.68
C GLY A 120 -16.46 -7.35 13.64
N ALA A 121 -16.18 -7.70 12.38
CA ALA A 121 -15.94 -6.72 11.32
C ALA A 121 -17.27 -6.14 10.81
N ALA A 122 -17.25 -4.86 10.43
CA ALA A 122 -18.40 -4.20 9.79
C ALA A 122 -18.78 -4.94 8.49
N PHE A 123 -20.07 -4.90 8.12
CA PHE A 123 -20.60 -5.60 6.93
C PHE A 123 -19.79 -5.28 5.66
N HIS A 124 -19.38 -4.02 5.52
CA HIS A 124 -18.37 -3.59 4.57
C HIS A 124 -16.98 -3.59 5.24
N ASP A 125 -16.18 -4.63 4.99
CA ASP A 125 -14.90 -4.90 5.68
C ASP A 125 -13.71 -4.17 5.02
N HIS A 126 -13.94 -2.92 4.62
CA HIS A 126 -12.98 -2.10 3.91
C HIS A 126 -12.21 -1.15 4.83
N SER A 127 -12.61 -0.99 6.09
CA SER A 127 -11.94 -0.05 7.01
C SER A 127 -10.54 -0.51 7.39
N PHE A 128 -9.57 0.41 7.38
CA PHE A 128 -8.23 0.16 7.93
C PHE A 128 -8.27 -0.27 9.39
N GLN A 129 -9.27 0.19 10.16
CA GLN A 129 -9.44 -0.15 11.58
C GLN A 129 -10.12 -1.51 11.80
N SER A 130 -10.52 -2.20 10.73
CA SER A 130 -11.16 -3.52 10.87
C SER A 130 -10.29 -4.50 11.65
N SER A 131 -10.95 -5.27 12.52
CA SER A 131 -10.33 -6.35 13.30
C SER A 131 -9.74 -7.43 12.40
N THR A 132 -10.28 -7.62 11.19
CA THR A 132 -9.74 -8.51 10.15
C THR A 132 -8.26 -8.27 9.89
N TYR A 133 -7.83 -7.01 9.86
CA TYR A 133 -6.45 -6.64 9.55
C TYR A 133 -5.57 -6.45 10.79
N LYS A 134 -6.13 -6.55 12.02
CA LYS A 134 -5.40 -6.19 13.25
C LYS A 134 -4.15 -7.04 13.44
N LYS A 135 -4.28 -8.36 13.33
CA LYS A 135 -3.17 -9.31 13.52
C LYS A 135 -2.04 -9.04 12.52
N VAL A 136 -2.36 -9.00 11.23
CA VAL A 136 -1.35 -8.81 10.18
C VAL A 136 -0.62 -7.48 10.28
N LYS A 137 -1.31 -6.40 10.70
CA LYS A 137 -0.65 -5.10 10.94
C LYS A 137 0.36 -5.19 12.08
N ILE A 138 -0.02 -5.81 13.20
CA ILE A 138 0.86 -5.95 14.37
C ILE A 138 2.06 -6.84 14.01
N ASP A 139 1.82 -7.99 13.38
CA ASP A 139 2.86 -8.95 13.03
C ASP A 139 3.94 -8.29 12.12
N HIS A 140 3.53 -7.52 11.10
CA HIS A 140 4.48 -6.84 10.21
C HIS A 140 5.21 -5.67 10.86
N ILE A 141 4.53 -4.89 11.71
CA ILE A 141 5.19 -3.81 12.46
C ILE A 141 6.24 -4.39 13.40
N ASN A 142 5.92 -5.46 14.13
CA ASN A 142 6.86 -6.10 15.05
C ASN A 142 8.04 -6.70 14.30
N SER A 143 7.79 -7.45 13.22
CA SER A 143 8.86 -8.02 12.39
C SER A 143 9.81 -6.94 11.85
N PHE A 144 9.28 -5.82 11.37
CA PHE A 144 10.12 -4.71 10.88
C PHE A 144 10.97 -4.07 11.99
N LEU A 145 10.47 -4.02 13.23
CA LEU A 145 11.22 -3.48 14.37
C LEU A 145 12.24 -4.46 14.95
N GLU A 146 11.98 -5.76 14.88
CA GLU A 146 12.87 -6.82 15.35
C GLU A 146 14.06 -7.02 14.40
N ASP A 147 13.85 -6.94 13.09
CA ASP A 147 14.92 -7.00 12.08
C ASP A 147 15.94 -5.84 12.20
N LYS A 148 15.64 -4.84 13.04
CA LYS A 148 16.46 -3.64 13.28
C LYS A 148 17.27 -3.70 14.58
N ARG A 149 17.12 -4.75 15.41
CA ARG A 149 17.93 -4.97 16.62
C ARG A 149 19.16 -5.81 16.32
#